data_AF-A0A410HXN5-F1
#
_entry.id   AF-A0A410HXN5-F1
#
_cell.length_a   1.000
_cell.length_b   1.000
_cell.length_c   1.000
_cell.angle_alpha   90.00
_cell.angle_beta   90.00
_cell.angle_gamma   90.00
#
_symmetry.space_group_name_H-M   'P 1'
#
loop_
_entity.id
_entity.type
_entity.pdbx_description
1 polymer ?
#
loop_
_entity_poly.entity_id
_entity_poly.type
_entity_poly.pdbx_seq_one_letter_code
_entity_poly.pdbx_strand_id
1 'polypeptide(L)'
;MSTRPGMSIICLANSETQLKTTLWAEVSKWLSLLPNKHWFEMQSLSLHPAPWYSDVLHCSLGIDSKHYSTMCRTYSEERPDTFVGHHNTHGTAVINDEASGTPDVINTSTLGFFTEQNANRFWIMTSNPRRLEGWFYDIFNKPLNEWKRFQIDTRTVEGIDPSFHEGIIARYGLDSDVTRVEVCGQFPQQDIDSFIPLNIIEEALNREPCPDPYAPLIMGCDIAE
;
A
#
# COMPACT_ATOMS: atom_id res chain seq x y z
N MET A 1 9.29 9.78 -13.77
CA MET A 1 9.05 10.65 -14.94
C MET A 1 10.33 11.36 -15.37
N SER A 2 10.90 12.29 -14.59
CA SER A 2 12.15 13.01 -14.98
C SER A 2 13.35 12.10 -15.35
N THR A 3 13.50 10.96 -14.66
CA THR A 3 14.63 10.02 -14.85
C THR A 3 14.28 8.81 -15.72
N ARG A 4 12.99 8.62 -16.03
CA ARG A 4 12.49 7.53 -16.87
C ARG A 4 11.38 8.08 -17.78
N PRO A 5 11.76 8.76 -18.88
CA PRO A 5 10.81 9.32 -19.83
C PRO A 5 9.92 8.23 -20.43
N GLY A 6 8.65 8.57 -20.70
CA GLY A 6 7.67 7.64 -21.28
C GLY A 6 6.90 6.77 -20.27
N MET A 7 7.37 6.63 -19.02
CA MET A 7 6.66 5.84 -18.00
C MET A 7 5.35 6.46 -17.50
N SER A 8 4.30 5.65 -17.38
CA SER A 8 3.07 6.03 -16.66
C SER A 8 3.17 5.70 -15.17
N ILE A 9 2.54 6.53 -14.33
CA ILE A 9 2.42 6.28 -12.90
C ILE A 9 0.94 6.38 -12.51
N ILE A 10 0.45 5.39 -11.78
CA ILE A 10 -0.94 5.33 -11.30
C ILE A 10 -0.92 5.41 -9.79
N CYS A 11 -1.63 6.39 -9.24
CA CYS A 11 -1.77 6.61 -7.82
C CYS A 11 -3.16 6.18 -7.37
N LEU A 12 -3.23 5.29 -6.40
CA LEU A 12 -4.46 4.76 -5.79
C LEU A 12 -4.53 5.14 -4.32
N ALA A 13 -5.75 5.30 -3.83
CA ALA A 13 -6.06 5.37 -2.41
C ALA A 13 -7.47 4.79 -2.18
N ASN A 14 -7.82 4.55 -0.91
CA ASN A 14 -9.10 3.94 -0.53
C ASN A 14 -10.32 4.80 -0.85
N SER A 15 -10.15 6.11 -1.05
CA SER A 15 -11.22 7.01 -1.50
C SER A 15 -10.70 8.10 -2.42
N GLU A 16 -11.57 8.63 -3.29
CA GLU A 16 -11.24 9.77 -4.15
C GLU A 16 -10.86 11.02 -3.34
N THR A 17 -11.55 11.24 -2.22
CA THR A 17 -11.27 12.36 -1.32
C THR A 17 -9.85 12.26 -0.79
N GLN A 18 -9.47 11.12 -0.20
CA GLN A 18 -8.11 10.89 0.30
C GLN A 18 -7.07 11.03 -0.82
N LEU A 19 -7.35 10.46 -1.98
CA LEU A 19 -6.46 10.55 -3.14
C LEU A 19 -6.17 12.01 -3.51
N LYS A 20 -7.19 12.88 -3.52
CA LYS A 20 -7.06 14.31 -3.82
C LYS A 20 -6.43 15.13 -2.70
N THR A 21 -6.92 14.98 -1.47
CA THR A 21 -6.58 15.86 -0.35
C THR A 21 -5.27 15.49 0.34
N THR A 22 -4.83 14.24 0.20
CA THR A 22 -3.64 13.71 0.87
C THR A 22 -2.53 13.45 -0.15
N LEU A 23 -2.65 12.40 -0.95
CA LEU A 23 -1.58 11.99 -1.87
C LEU A 23 -1.32 13.05 -2.96
N TRP A 24 -2.37 13.53 -3.64
CA TRP A 24 -2.21 14.50 -4.73
C TRP A 24 -1.78 15.88 -4.24
N ALA A 25 -2.19 16.26 -3.03
CA ALA A 25 -1.72 17.48 -2.38
C ALA A 25 -0.21 17.44 -2.12
N GLU A 26 0.31 16.31 -1.62
CA GLU A 26 1.76 16.12 -1.47
C GLU A 26 2.49 16.13 -2.83
N VAL A 27 1.94 15.49 -3.86
CA VAL A 27 2.51 15.56 -5.23
C VAL A 27 2.66 17.02 -5.71
N SER A 28 1.65 17.86 -5.46
CA SER A 28 1.68 19.30 -5.82
C SER A 28 2.78 20.07 -5.10
N LYS A 29 2.93 19.80 -3.80
CA LYS A 29 3.98 20.38 -2.96
C LYS A 29 5.37 19.97 -3.46
N TRP A 30 5.60 18.68 -3.71
CA TRP A 30 6.89 18.19 -4.21
C TRP A 30 7.20 18.75 -5.61
N LEU A 31 6.22 18.79 -6.51
CA LEU A 31 6.37 19.41 -7.81
C LEU A 31 6.81 20.87 -7.71
N SER A 32 6.27 21.63 -6.77
CA SER A 32 6.63 23.04 -6.56
C SER A 32 8.09 23.24 -6.14
N LEU A 33 8.68 22.24 -5.49
CA LEU A 33 10.07 22.21 -5.02
C LEU A 33 11.05 21.65 -6.08
N LEU A 34 10.57 20.98 -7.13
CA LEU A 34 11.45 20.39 -8.15
C LEU A 34 12.17 21.47 -8.97
N PRO A 35 13.50 21.36 -9.17
CA PRO A 35 14.23 22.25 -10.07
C PRO A 35 13.71 22.21 -11.51
N ASN A 36 13.26 21.03 -11.95
CA ASN A 36 12.73 20.79 -13.28
C ASN A 36 11.20 20.84 -13.34
N LYS A 37 10.52 21.52 -12.41
CA LYS A 37 9.05 21.61 -12.38
C LYS A 37 8.43 22.10 -13.70
N HIS A 38 9.13 22.96 -14.43
CA HIS A 38 8.72 23.49 -15.73
C HIS A 38 8.62 22.41 -16.84
N TRP A 39 9.05 21.17 -16.57
CA TRP A 39 8.88 20.02 -17.45
C TRP A 39 7.46 19.45 -17.39
N PHE A 40 6.67 19.84 -16.40
CA PHE A 40 5.37 19.23 -16.12
C PHE A 40 4.28 20.27 -15.89
N GLU A 41 3.06 19.89 -16.26
CA GLU A 41 1.83 20.63 -16.04
C GLU A 41 0.87 19.78 -15.20
N MET A 42 0.49 20.32 -14.04
CA MET A 42 -0.41 19.65 -13.11
C MET A 42 -1.86 20.03 -13.42
N GLN A 43 -2.69 19.01 -13.60
CA GLN A 43 -4.15 19.09 -13.67
C GLN A 43 -4.76 18.54 -12.38
N SER A 44 -6.09 18.60 -12.26
CA SER A 44 -6.81 18.22 -11.04
C SER A 44 -6.52 16.81 -10.54
N LEU A 45 -6.28 15.85 -11.44
CA LEU A 45 -6.05 14.43 -11.12
C LEU A 45 -4.91 13.80 -11.92
N SER A 46 -4.13 14.62 -12.63
CA SER A 46 -3.06 14.11 -13.48
C SER A 46 -1.93 15.12 -13.65
N LEU A 47 -0.73 14.61 -13.87
CA LEU A 47 0.48 15.37 -14.12
C LEU A 47 1.00 14.94 -15.48
N HIS A 48 1.12 15.91 -16.38
CA HIS A 48 1.51 15.69 -17.77
C HIS A 48 2.82 16.43 -18.09
N PRO A 49 3.53 16.04 -19.14
CA PRO A 49 4.63 16.81 -19.69
C PRO A 49 4.13 18.16 -20.19
N ALA A 50 4.89 19.22 -19.93
CA ALA A 50 4.65 20.51 -20.56
C ALA A 50 4.81 20.39 -22.10
N PRO A 51 4.16 21.24 -22.91
CA PRO A 51 4.18 21.14 -24.37
C PRO A 51 5.59 21.04 -24.96
N TRP A 52 6.52 21.90 -24.52
CA TRP A 52 7.90 21.87 -25.00
C TRP A 52 8.60 20.55 -24.67
N TYR A 53 8.32 19.94 -23.51
CA TYR A 53 8.94 18.68 -23.13
C TYR A 53 8.33 17.52 -23.93
N SER A 54 7.01 17.55 -24.15
CA SER A 54 6.34 16.63 -25.06
C SER A 54 6.95 16.66 -26.46
N ASP A 55 7.24 17.85 -26.99
CA ASP A 55 7.88 17.99 -28.31
C ASP A 55 9.30 17.39 -28.34
N VAL A 56 10.10 17.61 -27.28
CA VAL A 56 11.43 16.98 -27.17
C VAL A 56 11.33 15.46 -27.11
N LEU A 57 10.39 14.91 -26.34
CA LEU A 57 10.16 13.46 -26.23
C LEU A 57 9.80 12.85 -27.59
N HIS A 58 8.89 13.50 -28.32
CA HIS A 58 8.47 13.04 -29.63
C HIS A 58 9.60 13.15 -30.66
N CYS A 59 10.20 14.33 -30.81
CA CYS A 59 11.17 14.61 -31.87
C CYS A 59 12.54 13.96 -31.63
N SER A 60 12.97 13.83 -30.37
CA SER A 60 14.32 13.35 -30.05
C SER A 60 14.35 11.88 -29.66
N LEU A 61 13.28 11.37 -29.04
CA LEU A 61 13.23 10.01 -28.49
C LEU A 61 12.16 9.13 -29.14
N GLY A 62 11.30 9.69 -30.01
CA GLY A 62 10.20 8.94 -30.63
C GLY A 62 9.12 8.52 -29.62
N ILE A 63 9.02 9.20 -28.48
CA ILE A 63 8.08 8.86 -27.41
C ILE A 63 6.82 9.73 -27.56
N ASP A 64 5.67 9.09 -27.80
CA ASP A 64 4.36 9.76 -27.71
C ASP A 64 4.02 10.00 -26.22
N SER A 65 3.85 11.27 -25.85
CA SER A 65 3.59 11.69 -24.48
C SER A 65 2.17 11.39 -24.00
N LYS A 66 1.25 10.92 -24.87
CA LYS A 66 -0.15 10.59 -24.48
C LYS A 66 -0.24 9.58 -23.34
N HIS A 67 0.68 8.61 -23.30
CA HIS A 67 0.74 7.60 -22.25
C HIS A 67 1.75 7.93 -21.14
N TYR A 68 2.40 9.10 -21.22
CA TYR A 68 3.39 9.56 -20.26
C TYR A 68 2.74 10.52 -19.27
N SER A 69 2.11 9.97 -18.23
CA SER A 69 1.46 10.76 -17.19
C SER A 69 1.53 10.09 -15.82
N THR A 70 1.47 10.90 -14.76
CA THR A 70 1.11 10.42 -13.43
C THR A 70 -0.34 10.75 -13.18
N MET A 71 -1.16 9.80 -12.77
CA MET A 71 -2.61 9.99 -12.66
C MET A 71 -3.17 9.34 -11.40
N CYS A 72 -4.10 10.05 -10.78
CA CYS A 72 -4.98 9.52 -9.75
C CYS A 72 -6.04 8.63 -10.38
N ARG A 73 -6.20 7.41 -9.87
CA ARG A 73 -7.30 6.52 -10.24
C ARG A 73 -8.04 6.03 -9.00
N THR A 74 -9.36 5.99 -9.11
CA THR A 74 -10.23 5.31 -8.17
C THR A 74 -10.49 3.89 -8.66
N TYR A 75 -10.97 3.05 -7.76
CA TYR A 75 -11.40 1.69 -8.05
C TYR A 75 -12.75 1.41 -7.39
N SER A 76 -13.41 0.33 -7.83
CA SER A 76 -14.65 -0.17 -7.26
C SER A 76 -14.52 -1.66 -7.04
N GLU A 77 -14.72 -2.11 -5.80
CA GLU A 77 -14.66 -3.53 -5.44
C GLU A 77 -15.74 -4.35 -6.16
N GLU A 78 -16.91 -3.77 -6.39
CA GLU A 78 -18.02 -4.40 -7.14
C GLU A 78 -17.74 -4.51 -8.65
N ARG A 79 -16.82 -3.69 -9.18
CA ARG A 79 -16.49 -3.62 -10.61
C ARG A 79 -14.98 -3.59 -10.84
N PRO A 80 -14.24 -4.62 -10.39
CA PRO A 80 -12.78 -4.64 -10.44
C PRO A 80 -12.24 -4.66 -11.88
N ASP A 81 -13.02 -5.15 -12.85
CA ASP A 81 -12.66 -5.18 -14.27
C ASP A 81 -12.52 -3.78 -14.90
N THR A 82 -13.09 -2.76 -14.27
CA THR A 82 -12.89 -1.36 -14.71
C THR A 82 -11.49 -0.85 -14.36
N PHE A 83 -10.83 -1.52 -13.42
CA PHE A 83 -9.48 -1.23 -12.95
C PHE A 83 -8.43 -1.95 -13.80
N VAL A 84 -8.55 -1.85 -15.14
CA VAL A 84 -7.56 -2.38 -16.07
C VAL A 84 -6.63 -1.26 -16.55
N GLY A 85 -5.35 -1.58 -16.58
CA GLY A 85 -4.28 -0.67 -16.96
C GLY A 85 -4.16 -0.43 -18.44
N HIS A 86 -3.65 0.75 -18.78
CA HIS A 86 -3.15 0.98 -20.12
C HIS A 86 -1.78 0.30 -20.27
N HIS A 87 -1.63 -0.47 -21.34
CA HIS A 87 -0.34 -1.01 -21.77
C HIS A 87 0.61 0.13 -22.12
N ASN A 88 1.69 0.26 -21.37
CA ASN A 88 2.75 1.23 -21.64
C ASN A 88 4.08 0.49 -21.74
N THR A 89 4.60 0.36 -22.96
CA THR A 89 5.84 -0.37 -23.25
C THR A 89 7.08 0.28 -22.66
N HIS A 90 7.05 1.57 -22.31
CA HIS A 90 8.19 2.26 -21.66
C HIS A 90 8.30 1.94 -20.17
N GLY A 91 7.16 1.73 -19.51
CA GLY A 91 7.10 1.34 -18.10
C GLY A 91 5.85 1.86 -17.39
N THR A 92 5.54 1.23 -16.26
CA THR A 92 4.37 1.54 -15.42
C THR A 92 4.78 1.43 -13.97
N ALA A 93 4.41 2.41 -13.16
CA ALA A 93 4.44 2.28 -11.71
C ALA A 93 3.01 2.39 -11.15
N VAL A 94 2.71 1.58 -10.15
CA VAL A 94 1.48 1.69 -9.36
C VAL A 94 1.87 2.02 -7.92
N ILE A 95 1.31 3.11 -7.39
CA ILE A 95 1.50 3.57 -6.02
C ILE A 95 0.16 3.43 -5.30
N ASN A 96 0.08 2.52 -4.34
CA ASN A 96 -1.08 2.35 -3.47
C ASN A 96 -0.80 3.03 -2.14
N ASP A 97 -1.49 4.15 -1.90
CA ASP A 97 -1.52 4.81 -0.59
C ASP A 97 -2.63 4.22 0.28
N GLU A 98 -2.33 4.07 1.57
CA GLU A 98 -3.11 3.28 2.53
C GLU A 98 -3.49 1.87 2.04
N ALA A 99 -2.50 1.17 1.48
CA ALA A 99 -2.64 -0.15 0.86
C ALA A 99 -3.21 -1.25 1.77
N SER A 100 -3.11 -1.14 3.10
CA SER A 100 -3.74 -2.09 4.03
C SER A 100 -5.27 -2.10 3.89
N GLY A 101 -5.87 -1.03 3.35
CA GLY A 101 -7.30 -0.93 3.10
C GLY A 101 -7.73 -1.37 1.69
N THR A 102 -6.80 -1.64 0.78
CA THR A 102 -7.12 -1.97 -0.62
C THR A 102 -7.65 -3.41 -0.72
N PRO A 103 -8.86 -3.63 -1.28
CA PRO A 103 -9.42 -4.97 -1.42
C PRO A 103 -8.56 -5.88 -2.31
N ASP A 104 -8.47 -7.17 -1.97
CA ASP A 104 -7.64 -8.14 -2.68
C ASP A 104 -8.04 -8.34 -4.14
N VAL A 105 -9.32 -8.15 -4.48
CA VAL A 105 -9.78 -8.16 -5.88
C VAL A 105 -9.12 -7.06 -6.72
N ILE A 106 -8.86 -5.89 -6.13
CA ILE A 106 -8.17 -4.78 -6.79
C ILE A 106 -6.67 -5.07 -6.91
N ASN A 107 -6.06 -5.62 -5.86
CA ASN A 107 -4.65 -6.03 -5.90
C ASN A 107 -4.43 -7.12 -6.95
N THR A 108 -5.35 -8.07 -7.08
CA THR A 108 -5.31 -9.12 -8.11
C THR A 108 -5.40 -8.52 -9.52
N SER A 109 -6.33 -7.58 -9.77
CA SER A 109 -6.39 -6.85 -11.04
C SER A 109 -5.10 -6.06 -11.32
N THR A 110 -4.46 -5.53 -10.27
CA THR A 110 -3.21 -4.76 -10.37
C THR A 110 -2.04 -5.60 -10.90
N LEU A 111 -2.05 -6.92 -10.73
CA LEU A 111 -1.04 -7.81 -11.34
C LEU A 111 -1.01 -7.71 -12.88
N GLY A 112 -2.15 -7.43 -13.51
CA GLY A 112 -2.26 -7.29 -14.96
C GLY A 112 -1.33 -6.21 -15.54
N PHE A 113 -1.00 -5.19 -14.74
CA PHE A 113 -0.11 -4.09 -15.13
C PHE A 113 1.36 -4.50 -15.25
N PHE A 114 1.73 -5.67 -14.71
CA PHE A 114 3.12 -6.14 -14.57
C PHE A 114 3.42 -7.39 -15.41
N THR A 115 2.57 -7.69 -16.38
CA THR A 115 2.69 -8.88 -17.26
C THR A 115 3.78 -8.75 -18.34
N GLU A 116 4.11 -7.52 -18.74
CA GLU A 116 5.12 -7.27 -19.77
C GLU A 116 6.55 -7.38 -19.21
N GLN A 117 7.46 -8.00 -19.97
CA GLN A 117 8.88 -8.10 -19.63
C GLN A 117 9.59 -6.74 -19.78
N ASN A 118 9.49 -5.91 -18.74
CA ASN A 118 10.10 -4.58 -18.68
C ASN A 118 10.61 -4.30 -17.26
N ALA A 119 11.87 -3.84 -17.14
CA ALA A 119 12.49 -3.50 -15.86
C ALA A 119 11.89 -2.25 -15.18
N ASN A 120 11.18 -1.41 -15.91
CA ASN A 120 10.50 -0.21 -15.43
C ASN A 120 9.06 -0.52 -14.99
N ARG A 121 8.91 -1.54 -14.17
CA ARG A 121 7.64 -2.01 -13.62
C ARG A 121 7.75 -2.01 -12.10
N PHE A 122 7.02 -1.11 -11.45
CA PHE A 122 7.14 -0.93 -10.00
C PHE A 122 5.76 -0.97 -9.35
N TRP A 123 5.63 -1.78 -8.31
CA TRP A 123 4.49 -1.72 -7.41
C TRP A 123 4.97 -1.24 -6.05
N ILE A 124 4.44 -0.10 -5.62
CA ILE A 124 4.80 0.54 -4.37
C ILE A 124 3.55 0.59 -3.51
N MET A 125 3.62 0.01 -2.32
CA MET A 125 2.54 0.04 -1.34
C MET A 125 3.04 0.76 -0.08
N THR A 126 2.26 1.73 0.38
CA THR A 126 2.48 2.45 1.65
C THR A 126 1.21 2.38 2.48
N SER A 127 1.32 2.02 3.76
CA SER A 127 0.19 2.01 4.67
C SER A 127 0.65 1.85 6.11
N ASN A 128 -0.21 2.26 7.05
CA ASN A 128 -0.11 1.78 8.43
C ASN A 128 -0.57 0.31 8.49
N PRO A 129 0.16 -0.59 9.17
CA PRO A 129 -0.12 -2.03 9.21
C PRO A 129 -1.29 -2.35 10.14
N ARG A 130 -2.52 -1.99 9.76
CA ARG A 130 -3.70 -2.05 10.63
C ARG A 130 -4.42 -3.39 10.63
N ARG A 131 -4.34 -4.15 9.53
CA ARG A 131 -5.07 -5.42 9.34
C ARG A 131 -4.12 -6.61 9.36
N LEU A 132 -4.58 -7.71 9.96
CA LEU A 132 -3.84 -8.99 10.00
C LEU A 132 -4.16 -9.91 8.81
N GLU A 133 -4.72 -9.32 7.75
CA GLU A 133 -5.15 -10.01 6.55
C GLU A 133 -4.94 -9.17 5.30
N GLY A 134 -5.17 -9.79 4.15
CA GLY A 134 -5.08 -9.17 2.83
C GLY A 134 -3.66 -9.08 2.28
N TRP A 135 -3.57 -8.59 1.04
CA TRP A 135 -2.33 -8.56 0.27
C TRP A 135 -1.19 -7.81 0.96
N PHE A 136 -1.48 -6.68 1.60
CA PHE A 136 -0.45 -5.89 2.29
C PHE A 136 0.13 -6.65 3.49
N TYR A 137 -0.71 -7.33 4.28
CA TYR A 137 -0.24 -8.19 5.37
C TYR A 137 0.62 -9.34 4.84
N ASP A 138 0.18 -9.98 3.77
CA ASP A 138 0.89 -11.08 3.11
C ASP A 138 2.29 -10.69 2.63
N ILE A 139 2.45 -9.47 2.09
CA ILE A 139 3.77 -8.96 1.68
C ILE A 139 4.77 -9.02 2.82
N PHE A 140 4.37 -8.75 4.07
CA PHE A 140 5.28 -8.77 5.21
C PHE A 140 5.43 -10.15 5.84
N ASN A 141 4.40 -10.99 5.79
CA ASN A 141 4.34 -12.23 6.56
C ASN A 141 4.55 -13.51 5.73
N LYS A 142 4.55 -13.44 4.40
CA LYS A 142 4.87 -14.56 3.49
C LYS A 142 6.27 -14.41 2.88
N PRO A 143 6.91 -15.51 2.42
CA PRO A 143 8.22 -15.46 1.78
C PRO A 143 8.15 -15.03 0.30
N LEU A 144 7.61 -13.83 0.04
CA LEU A 144 7.56 -13.19 -1.28
C LEU A 144 8.89 -12.47 -1.58
N ASN A 145 9.72 -13.06 -2.45
CA ASN A 145 11.08 -12.59 -2.76
C ASN A 145 11.10 -11.38 -3.70
N GLU A 146 9.99 -11.12 -4.39
CA GLU A 146 9.80 -10.01 -5.32
C GLU A 146 9.56 -8.66 -4.60
N TRP A 147 9.27 -8.69 -3.29
CA TRP A 147 9.01 -7.51 -2.48
C TRP A 147 10.22 -7.09 -1.66
N LYS A 148 10.65 -5.84 -1.85
CA LYS A 148 11.53 -5.17 -0.89
C LYS A 148 10.69 -4.49 0.17
N ARG A 149 10.87 -4.90 1.43
CA ARG A 149 10.03 -4.49 2.56
C ARG A 149 10.78 -3.48 3.42
N PHE A 150 10.05 -2.48 3.92
CA PHE A 150 10.56 -1.50 4.87
C PHE A 150 9.53 -1.34 5.97
N GLN A 151 9.98 -1.46 7.22
CA GLN A 151 9.18 -1.15 8.39
C GLN A 151 9.75 0.13 9.00
N ILE A 152 8.91 1.15 9.18
CA ILE A 152 9.33 2.47 9.65
C ILE A 152 8.80 2.66 11.06
N ASP A 153 9.72 2.77 12.01
CA ASP A 153 9.42 3.21 13.37
C ASP A 153 9.50 4.74 13.42
N THR A 154 8.40 5.41 13.76
CA THR A 154 8.30 6.87 13.74
C THR A 154 9.30 7.54 14.68
N ARG A 155 9.77 6.84 15.72
CA ARG A 155 10.82 7.34 16.63
C ARG A 155 12.17 7.50 15.94
N THR A 156 12.39 6.84 14.81
CA THR A 156 13.63 6.91 14.02
C THR A 156 13.54 7.93 12.88
N VAL A 157 12.39 8.54 12.66
CA VAL A 157 12.14 9.48 11.56
C VAL A 157 12.44 10.91 12.01
N GLU A 158 13.24 11.62 11.21
CA GLU A 158 13.54 13.03 11.45
C GLU A 158 12.28 13.91 11.36
N GLY A 159 12.16 14.88 12.27
CA GLY A 159 11.09 15.88 12.24
C GLY A 159 9.79 15.47 12.93
N ILE A 160 9.71 14.28 13.52
CA ILE A 160 8.59 13.88 14.38
C ILE A 160 8.87 14.32 15.82
N ASP A 161 7.88 14.98 16.43
CA ASP A 161 7.95 15.43 17.82
C ASP A 161 7.97 14.23 18.79
N PRO A 162 9.00 14.06 19.65
CA PRO A 162 9.04 13.00 20.64
C PRO A 162 7.80 12.92 21.55
N SER A 163 7.16 14.07 21.84
CA SER A 163 5.97 14.14 22.70
C SER A 163 4.77 13.38 22.12
N PHE A 164 4.71 13.22 20.80
CA PHE A 164 3.71 12.39 20.12
C PHE A 164 3.81 10.93 20.57
N HIS A 165 5.02 10.37 20.55
CA HIS A 165 5.26 8.98 20.95
C HIS A 165 4.98 8.80 22.45
N GLU A 166 5.48 9.72 23.27
CA GLU A 166 5.30 9.68 24.73
C GLU A 166 3.81 9.70 25.12
N GLY A 167 3.01 10.53 24.45
CA GLY A 167 1.57 10.61 24.69
C GLY A 167 0.83 9.30 24.38
N ILE A 168 1.17 8.63 23.28
CA ILE A 168 0.57 7.34 22.91
C ILE A 168 1.01 6.26 23.88
N ILE A 169 2.31 6.15 24.16
CA ILE A 169 2.87 5.13 25.06
C ILE A 169 2.31 5.29 26.48
N ALA A 170 2.19 6.52 26.98
CA ALA A 170 1.64 6.78 28.31
C ALA A 170 0.15 6.41 28.41
N ARG A 171 -0.61 6.53 27.32
CA ARG A 171 -2.05 6.23 27.32
C ARG A 171 -2.35 4.75 27.14
N TYR A 172 -1.69 4.10 26.20
CA TYR A 172 -2.04 2.73 25.79
C TYR A 172 -1.04 1.68 26.29
N GLY A 173 0.15 2.10 26.73
CA GLY A 173 1.24 1.20 27.09
C GLY A 173 2.09 0.84 25.89
N LEU A 174 3.36 0.49 26.15
CA LEU A 174 4.36 0.21 25.13
C LEU A 174 3.99 -1.00 24.26
N ASP A 175 3.40 -2.03 24.87
CA ASP A 175 3.09 -3.30 24.22
C ASP A 175 1.67 -3.33 23.59
N SER A 176 0.93 -2.23 23.63
CA SER A 176 -0.40 -2.16 23.03
C SER A 176 -0.36 -2.16 21.52
N ASP A 177 -1.41 -2.72 20.90
CA ASP A 177 -1.59 -2.70 19.45
C ASP A 177 -1.63 -1.28 18.88
N VAL A 178 -2.17 -0.32 19.63
CA VAL A 178 -2.15 1.10 19.25
C VAL A 178 -0.70 1.61 19.12
N THR A 179 0.15 1.37 20.11
CA THR A 179 1.56 1.77 20.04
C THR A 179 2.31 1.01 18.94
N ARG A 180 2.04 -0.29 18.77
CA ARG A 180 2.67 -1.10 17.72
C ARG A 180 2.40 -0.54 16.34
N VAL A 181 1.15 -0.18 16.04
CA VAL A 181 0.74 0.34 14.74
C VAL A 181 1.18 1.79 14.53
N GLU A 182 0.82 2.69 15.45
CA GLU A 182 1.00 4.15 15.26
C GLU A 182 2.44 4.62 15.48
N VAL A 183 3.22 3.89 16.30
CA VAL A 183 4.60 4.26 16.64
C VAL A 183 5.60 3.34 15.97
N CYS A 184 5.50 2.04 16.21
CA CYS A 184 6.52 1.09 15.78
C CYS A 184 6.39 0.68 14.29
N GLY A 185 5.29 1.05 13.63
CA GLY A 185 4.99 0.62 12.26
C GLY A 185 4.85 -0.90 12.14
N GLN A 186 4.35 -1.56 13.18
CA GLN A 186 4.19 -3.02 13.27
C GLN A 186 2.72 -3.41 13.24
N PHE A 187 2.42 -4.56 12.65
CA PHE A 187 1.09 -5.17 12.73
C PHE A 187 0.67 -5.39 14.19
N PRO A 188 -0.63 -5.26 14.50
CA PRO A 188 -1.14 -5.58 15.83
C PRO A 188 -0.91 -7.07 16.14
N GLN A 189 -1.03 -7.46 17.41
CA GLN A 189 -0.95 -8.87 17.81
C GLN A 189 -2.27 -9.60 17.57
N GLN A 190 -3.37 -8.86 17.55
CA GLN A 190 -4.71 -9.42 17.43
C GLN A 190 -5.53 -8.54 16.48
N ASP A 191 -6.46 -9.17 15.78
CA ASP A 191 -7.42 -8.40 15.00
C ASP A 191 -8.44 -7.75 15.94
N ILE A 192 -8.90 -6.55 15.59
CA ILE A 192 -9.85 -5.78 16.41
C ILE A 192 -11.18 -6.54 16.58
N ASP A 193 -11.54 -7.35 15.58
CA ASP A 193 -12.78 -8.14 15.56
C ASP A 193 -12.58 -9.59 16.02
N SER A 194 -11.40 -9.96 16.54
CA SER A 194 -11.17 -11.32 17.07
C SER A 194 -11.58 -11.43 18.54
N PHE A 195 -12.49 -12.36 18.83
CA PHE A 195 -12.81 -12.73 20.22
C PHE A 195 -11.68 -13.51 20.91
N ILE A 196 -10.80 -14.16 20.14
CA ILE A 196 -9.70 -14.98 20.67
C ILE A 196 -8.36 -14.40 20.20
N PRO A 197 -7.55 -13.86 21.12
CA PRO A 197 -6.18 -13.43 20.87
C PRO A 197 -5.29 -14.44 20.15
N LEU A 198 -4.46 -14.00 19.18
CA LEU A 198 -3.50 -14.88 18.49
C LEU A 198 -2.52 -15.54 19.44
N ASN A 199 -2.00 -14.81 20.44
CA ASN A 199 -1.06 -15.37 21.41
C ASN A 199 -1.68 -16.51 22.24
N ILE A 200 -2.99 -16.46 22.54
CA ILE A 200 -3.71 -17.54 23.21
C ILE A 200 -3.82 -18.77 22.29
N ILE A 201 -4.02 -18.56 20.99
CA ILE A 201 -4.05 -19.64 19.99
C ILE A 201 -2.66 -20.28 19.88
N GLU A 202 -1.60 -19.48 19.75
CA GLU A 202 -0.22 -19.96 19.70
C GLU A 202 0.16 -20.71 20.98
N GLU A 203 -0.22 -20.21 22.15
CA GLU A 203 0.00 -20.89 23.42
C GLU A 203 -0.75 -22.22 23.48
N ALA A 204 -2.02 -22.25 23.05
CA ALA A 204 -2.83 -23.47 23.02
C ALA A 204 -2.28 -24.52 22.05
N LEU A 205 -1.79 -24.12 20.88
CA LEU A 205 -1.15 -25.00 19.90
C LEU A 205 0.14 -25.63 20.43
N ASN A 206 0.91 -24.89 21.22
CA ASN A 206 2.18 -25.34 21.78
C ASN A 206 2.02 -26.06 23.15
N ARG A 207 0.83 -26.06 23.74
CA ARG A 207 0.58 -26.68 25.04
C ARG A 207 0.60 -28.21 24.94
N GLU A 208 1.38 -28.87 25.78
CA GLU A 208 1.37 -30.33 25.85
C GLU A 208 0.00 -30.85 26.34
N PRO A 209 -0.61 -31.85 25.66
CA PRO A 209 -1.88 -32.40 26.09
C PRO A 209 -1.73 -33.15 27.42
N CYS A 210 -2.54 -32.77 28.41
CA CYS A 210 -2.63 -33.48 29.69
C CYS A 210 -3.84 -34.45 29.64
N PRO A 211 -3.62 -35.77 29.68
CA PRO A 211 -4.73 -36.72 29.68
C PRO A 211 -5.49 -36.68 31.00
N ASP A 212 -6.79 -36.40 30.92
CA ASP A 212 -7.72 -36.49 32.05
C ASP A 212 -8.71 -37.65 31.81
N PRO A 213 -8.56 -38.80 32.50
CA PRO A 213 -9.42 -39.96 32.33
C PRO A 213 -10.85 -39.77 32.84
N TYR A 214 -11.13 -38.68 33.58
CA TYR A 214 -12.47 -38.37 34.09
C TYR A 214 -13.18 -37.29 33.28
N ALA A 215 -12.50 -36.68 32.30
CA ALA A 215 -13.11 -35.68 31.43
C ALA A 215 -14.17 -36.31 30.50
N PRO A 216 -15.34 -35.70 30.36
CA PRO A 216 -16.36 -36.18 29.42
C PRO A 216 -15.89 -36.01 27.97
N LEU A 217 -16.24 -36.96 27.10
CA LEU A 217 -16.02 -36.82 25.66
C LEU A 217 -17.09 -35.88 25.08
N ILE A 218 -16.65 -34.76 24.51
CA ILE A 218 -17.52 -33.74 23.91
C ILE A 218 -17.23 -33.68 22.41
N MET A 219 -18.29 -33.68 21.60
CA MET A 219 -18.21 -33.52 20.14
C MET A 219 -19.12 -32.38 19.71
N GLY A 220 -18.59 -31.44 18.94
CA GLY A 220 -19.36 -30.43 18.21
C GLY A 220 -19.51 -30.85 16.75
N CYS A 221 -20.69 -30.64 16.17
CA CYS A 221 -20.96 -30.85 14.76
C CYS A 221 -21.48 -29.55 14.17
N ASP A 222 -20.74 -29.00 13.20
CA ASP A 222 -21.15 -27.85 12.40
C ASP A 222 -21.65 -28.36 11.04
N ILE A 223 -22.93 -28.17 10.77
CA ILE A 223 -23.58 -28.71 9.56
C ILE A 223 -23.79 -27.52 8.62
N ALA A 224 -23.01 -27.48 7.54
CA ALA A 224 -23.20 -26.49 6.48
C ALA A 224 -24.47 -26.79 5.67
N GLU A 225 -25.18 -25.74 5.26
CA GLU A 225 -26.33 -25.81 4.34
C GLU A 225 -25.89 -25.89 2.87
#